data_AF-A0A011W030-F1
#
_entry.id   AF-A0A011W030-F1
#
_cell.length_a   1.000
_cell.length_b   1.000
_cell.length_c   1.000
_cell.angle_alpha   90.00
_cell.angle_beta   90.00
_cell.angle_gamma   90.00
#
_symmetry.space_group_name_H-M   'P 1'
#
loop_
_entity.id
_entity.type
_entity.pdbx_description
1 polymer ?
#
loop_
_entity_poly.entity_id
_entity_poly.type
_entity_poly.pdbx_seq_one_letter_code
_entity_poly.pdbx_strand_id
1 'polypeptide(L)'
;MKTKILTAAVIAAMLTLTACGDADTKTSSESKADTTTTAAPEESATESATEEVPTESAPAVETTVTKTTAATTTTEEIPPEPEREAFQLAPGLSEKYVDFDNLALEFNGQIFRFGEATVQDLLDAGVELFSDELDDEVSSSHREIEAQVKITDRYRATLDFRAKGSDCHSARECVLTRFSVTIPHELDYDILSPNYGEGMVHTNIPIVMTMDELLENSGEPTKLYDGDEPGFKICRYKAPSILYPDSVNSCTEVKFDFLYNGLYSFYIDICANK
;
A
#
# COMPACT_ATOMS: atom_id res chain seq x y z
N MET A 1 -35.45 -47.47 3.07
CA MET A 1 -35.74 -48.35 1.91
C MET A 1 -35.82 -47.48 0.67
N LYS A 2 -35.15 -47.92 -0.43
CA LYS A 2 -35.26 -47.46 -1.84
C LYS A 2 -34.62 -46.10 -2.16
N THR A 3 -33.74 -45.90 -3.14
CA THR A 3 -33.06 -46.78 -4.11
C THR A 3 -31.88 -46.01 -4.72
N LYS A 4 -30.79 -46.71 -5.03
CA LYS A 4 -29.61 -46.21 -5.75
C LYS A 4 -29.91 -45.99 -7.24
N ILE A 5 -29.31 -44.98 -7.87
CA ILE A 5 -28.95 -45.02 -9.30
C ILE A 5 -27.55 -44.40 -9.46
N LEU A 6 -26.59 -45.28 -9.77
CA LEU A 6 -25.28 -44.96 -10.34
C LEU A 6 -25.46 -44.84 -11.86
N THR A 7 -24.78 -43.89 -12.49
CA THR A 7 -24.58 -43.93 -13.94
C THR A 7 -23.17 -43.46 -14.25
N ALA A 8 -22.31 -44.42 -14.56
CA ALA A 8 -21.05 -44.22 -15.24
C ALA A 8 -21.30 -44.32 -16.75
N ALA A 9 -20.70 -43.45 -17.55
CA ALA A 9 -20.55 -43.64 -18.98
C ALA A 9 -19.13 -43.25 -19.39
N VAL A 10 -18.38 -44.26 -19.77
CA VAL A 10 -17.07 -44.22 -20.42
C VAL A 10 -17.30 -43.88 -21.90
N ILE A 11 -16.53 -42.93 -22.45
CA ILE A 11 -16.32 -42.82 -23.90
C ILE A 11 -14.82 -42.77 -24.13
N ALA A 12 -14.34 -43.70 -24.95
CA ALA A 12 -12.97 -43.87 -25.39
C ALA A 12 -12.86 -43.54 -26.89
N ALA A 13 -11.63 -43.15 -27.29
CA ALA A 13 -11.04 -43.26 -28.64
C ALA A 13 -11.45 -42.16 -29.66
N MET A 14 -10.63 -41.62 -30.58
CA MET A 14 -9.33 -41.98 -31.16
C MET A 14 -8.58 -40.75 -31.71
N LEU A 15 -7.27 -40.94 -31.88
CA LEU A 15 -6.29 -40.16 -32.62
C LEU A 15 -6.67 -39.91 -34.08
N THR A 16 -6.28 -38.76 -34.64
CA THR A 16 -5.74 -38.68 -36.00
C THR A 16 -4.58 -37.68 -36.08
N LEU A 17 -3.48 -38.15 -36.66
CA LEU A 17 -2.34 -37.37 -37.12
C LEU A 17 -2.71 -36.60 -38.39
N THR A 18 -2.15 -35.40 -38.58
CA THR A 18 -1.85 -34.91 -39.92
C THR A 18 -0.51 -34.17 -39.90
N ALA A 19 0.34 -34.58 -40.82
CA ALA A 19 1.70 -34.12 -41.07
C ALA A 19 1.72 -33.29 -42.37
N CYS A 20 2.93 -32.80 -42.69
CA CYS A 20 3.37 -32.00 -43.84
C CYS A 20 3.26 -30.47 -43.65
N GLY A 21 4.32 -29.68 -43.80
CA GLY A 21 5.70 -29.97 -44.19
C GLY A 21 6.43 -28.67 -44.55
N ASP A 22 7.73 -28.66 -44.21
CA ASP A 22 8.88 -28.01 -44.85
C ASP A 22 8.89 -26.50 -45.17
N ALA A 23 9.81 -25.78 -44.52
CA ALA A 23 11.05 -25.33 -45.19
C ALA A 23 11.97 -24.57 -44.21
N ASP A 24 13.19 -25.08 -44.08
CA ASP A 24 14.36 -24.44 -43.48
C ASP A 24 14.59 -23.01 -44.01
N THR A 25 14.86 -22.05 -43.12
CA THR A 25 15.91 -21.06 -43.37
C THR A 25 16.66 -20.76 -42.08
N LYS A 26 17.94 -21.11 -42.11
CA LYS A 26 18.93 -20.90 -41.06
C LYS A 26 19.25 -19.43 -40.87
N THR A 27 19.39 -19.06 -39.61
CA THR A 27 20.16 -17.93 -39.09
C THR A 27 21.56 -17.87 -39.71
N SER A 28 21.94 -16.71 -40.23
CA SER A 28 23.32 -16.20 -40.14
C SER A 28 23.33 -14.70 -40.45
N SER A 29 23.58 -13.87 -39.44
CA SER A 29 23.96 -12.47 -39.63
C SER A 29 25.46 -12.36 -39.41
N GLU A 30 26.21 -12.05 -40.47
CA GLU A 30 27.60 -11.63 -40.41
C GLU A 30 27.68 -10.11 -40.67
N SER A 31 28.18 -9.41 -39.65
CA SER A 31 29.32 -8.47 -39.68
C SER A 31 29.65 -7.71 -40.99
N LYS A 32 29.60 -6.38 -40.90
CA LYS A 32 30.72 -5.42 -41.13
C LYS A 32 30.17 -4.01 -40.92
N ALA A 33 30.64 -3.25 -39.92
CA ALA A 33 31.93 -2.56 -39.82
C ALA A 33 31.86 -1.12 -40.37
N ASP A 34 32.73 -0.29 -39.80
CA ASP A 34 33.12 1.07 -40.21
C ASP A 34 32.23 2.23 -39.71
N THR A 35 32.71 3.28 -39.04
CA THR A 35 34.06 3.81 -38.71
C THR A 35 33.82 4.86 -37.58
N THR A 36 34.49 4.86 -36.43
CA THR A 36 35.69 5.68 -36.07
C THR A 36 35.46 7.21 -36.26
N THR A 37 35.80 8.16 -35.38
CA THR A 37 36.99 8.31 -34.52
C THR A 37 36.85 9.60 -33.66
N THR A 38 37.60 9.66 -32.54
CA THR A 38 38.30 10.83 -31.91
C THR A 38 37.48 11.97 -31.30
N ALA A 39 37.92 12.68 -30.25
CA ALA A 39 39.13 12.69 -29.41
C ALA A 39 38.71 13.41 -28.10
N ALA A 40 39.06 12.91 -26.91
CA ALA A 40 40.23 13.28 -26.11
C ALA A 40 40.08 14.57 -25.27
N PRO A 41 40.74 14.63 -24.10
CA PRO A 41 40.28 15.34 -22.89
C PRO A 41 41.03 16.64 -22.62
N GLU A 42 40.51 17.47 -21.71
CA GLU A 42 41.31 18.49 -21.01
C GLU A 42 40.94 18.61 -19.53
N GLU A 43 41.97 19.00 -18.79
CA GLU A 43 42.25 19.00 -17.36
C GLU A 43 42.15 20.43 -16.79
N SER A 44 41.74 20.60 -15.52
CA SER A 44 42.15 21.69 -14.59
C SER A 44 41.34 21.52 -13.28
N ALA A 45 41.86 21.18 -12.09
CA ALA A 45 42.84 21.80 -11.20
C ALA A 45 42.29 22.93 -10.28
N THR A 46 42.36 22.68 -8.95
CA THR A 46 42.59 23.65 -7.82
C THR A 46 41.42 24.60 -7.42
N GLU A 47 41.13 25.06 -6.18
CA GLU A 47 41.73 25.21 -4.83
C GLU A 47 40.59 25.08 -3.77
N SER A 48 40.72 24.42 -2.60
CA SER A 48 41.20 24.90 -1.28
C SER A 48 40.79 26.33 -0.85
N ALA A 49 39.91 26.44 0.15
CA ALA A 49 39.90 27.57 1.09
C ALA A 49 39.23 27.18 2.42
N THR A 50 40.08 26.99 3.43
CA THR A 50 39.81 26.94 4.86
C THR A 50 39.73 28.38 5.37
N GLU A 51 38.77 28.71 6.24
CA GLU A 51 38.89 29.89 7.09
C GLU A 51 38.33 29.61 8.50
N GLU A 52 39.22 29.77 9.48
CA GLU A 52 39.03 29.64 10.91
C GLU A 52 39.03 31.05 11.55
N VAL A 53 38.14 31.26 12.55
CA VAL A 53 38.39 31.97 13.85
C VAL A 53 38.49 33.53 13.77
N PRO A 54 37.86 34.33 14.68
CA PRO A 54 38.18 34.28 16.10
C PRO A 54 37.11 34.52 17.18
N THR A 55 37.44 33.89 18.31
CA THR A 55 37.17 34.18 19.73
C THR A 55 37.01 35.66 20.11
N GLU A 56 36.02 35.92 20.97
CA GLU A 56 36.09 37.00 21.97
C GLU A 56 35.67 36.45 23.34
N SER A 57 36.43 36.84 24.36
CA SER A 57 36.39 36.33 25.72
C SER A 57 36.21 37.49 26.70
N ALA A 58 35.61 37.17 27.86
CA ALA A 58 35.60 37.87 29.15
C ALA A 58 34.42 38.83 29.45
N PRO A 59 34.09 39.08 30.75
CA PRO A 59 34.59 38.48 31.98
C PRO A 59 33.51 37.89 32.91
N ALA A 60 33.99 37.09 33.85
CA ALA A 60 33.28 36.57 35.01
C ALA A 60 32.75 37.70 35.92
N VAL A 61 31.52 37.51 36.42
CA VAL A 61 31.04 38.16 37.63
C VAL A 61 30.75 37.06 38.64
N GLU A 62 31.61 36.97 39.65
CA GLU A 62 31.34 36.23 40.87
C GLU A 62 30.11 36.84 41.55
N THR A 63 29.10 36.03 41.86
CA THR A 63 28.12 36.37 42.88
C THR A 63 27.96 35.17 43.79
N THR A 64 28.60 35.27 44.95
CA THR A 64 28.41 34.41 46.10
C THR A 64 27.05 34.70 46.71
N VAL A 65 26.08 33.78 46.58
CA VAL A 65 24.91 33.72 47.47
C VAL A 65 24.67 32.27 47.88
N THR A 66 25.18 31.99 49.08
CA THR A 66 24.58 31.19 50.16
C THR A 66 23.54 30.13 49.78
N LYS A 67 23.91 28.87 49.98
CA LYS A 67 23.03 27.72 50.20
C LYS A 67 21.80 28.11 51.05
N THR A 68 20.61 27.94 50.51
CA THR A 68 19.43 27.56 51.29
C THR A 68 18.67 26.52 50.48
N THR A 69 18.68 25.32 51.02
CA THR A 69 17.92 24.16 50.59
C THR A 69 16.44 24.48 50.74
N ALA A 70 15.75 24.73 49.64
CA ALA A 70 14.33 24.52 49.51
C ALA A 70 14.15 23.57 48.33
N ALA A 71 13.97 22.29 48.63
CA ALA A 71 13.45 21.34 47.66
C ALA A 71 11.98 21.71 47.41
N THR A 72 11.75 22.72 46.58
CA THR A 72 10.50 22.82 45.84
C THR A 72 10.53 21.69 44.83
N THR A 73 9.85 20.60 45.15
CA THR A 73 9.35 19.65 44.17
C THR A 73 8.38 20.42 43.29
N THR A 74 8.92 21.17 42.32
CA THR A 74 8.16 21.56 41.15
C THR A 74 7.94 20.25 40.41
N THR A 75 6.81 19.60 40.68
CA THR A 75 6.21 18.71 39.69
C THR A 75 6.03 19.60 38.47
N GLU A 76 6.95 19.54 37.51
CA GLU A 76 6.67 20.00 36.16
C GLU A 76 5.41 19.24 35.75
N GLU A 77 4.30 19.96 35.76
CA GLU A 77 3.07 19.53 35.12
C GLU A 77 3.45 19.41 33.65
N ILE A 78 3.69 18.16 33.22
CA ILE A 78 3.87 17.83 31.82
C ILE A 78 2.64 18.43 31.14
N PRO A 79 2.80 19.40 30.22
CA PRO A 79 1.66 19.99 29.54
C PRO A 79 0.84 18.85 28.94
N PRO A 80 -0.50 18.86 29.08
CA PRO A 80 -1.32 17.81 28.53
C PRO A 80 -0.98 17.68 27.05
N GLU A 81 -0.66 16.45 26.61
CA GLU A 81 -0.51 16.13 25.20
C GLU A 81 -1.76 16.66 24.48
N PRO A 82 -1.63 17.42 23.38
CA PRO A 82 -2.79 17.97 22.68
C PRO A 82 -3.79 16.83 22.44
N GLU A 83 -5.03 17.02 22.86
CA GLU A 83 -6.08 16.02 22.68
C GLU A 83 -6.21 15.72 21.18
N ARG A 84 -5.69 14.58 20.72
CA ARG A 84 -5.91 14.13 19.36
C ARG A 84 -7.40 13.87 19.19
N GLU A 85 -7.97 14.34 18.08
CA GLU A 85 -9.32 13.97 17.70
C GLU A 85 -9.44 12.44 17.69
N ALA A 86 -10.56 11.90 18.15
CA ALA A 86 -10.77 10.45 18.07
C ALA A 86 -11.08 10.04 16.63
N PHE A 87 -10.68 8.83 16.26
CA PHE A 87 -11.10 8.22 14.98
C PHE A 87 -12.61 8.00 14.96
N GLN A 88 -13.25 8.37 13.85
CA GLN A 88 -14.66 8.20 13.57
C GLN A 88 -14.81 7.15 12.47
N LEU A 89 -15.26 5.96 12.86
CA LEU A 89 -15.53 4.88 11.92
C LEU A 89 -16.76 5.21 11.06
N ALA A 90 -16.59 5.16 9.73
CA ALA A 90 -17.71 5.32 8.80
C ALA A 90 -18.75 4.19 8.98
N PRO A 91 -20.06 4.48 9.00
CA PRO A 91 -21.10 3.47 9.19
C PRO A 91 -21.03 2.34 8.15
N GLY A 92 -21.10 1.09 8.60
CA GLY A 92 -21.10 -0.09 7.73
C GLY A 92 -19.73 -0.72 7.48
N LEU A 93 -18.64 -0.07 7.93
CA LEU A 93 -17.31 -0.67 7.99
C LEU A 93 -17.11 -1.50 9.28
N SER A 94 -16.12 -2.39 9.27
CA SER A 94 -15.81 -3.23 10.43
C SER A 94 -15.18 -2.44 11.58
N GLU A 95 -15.51 -2.79 12.82
CA GLU A 95 -14.85 -2.25 14.02
C GLU A 95 -13.40 -2.75 14.17
N LYS A 96 -13.06 -3.87 13.53
CA LYS A 96 -11.69 -4.39 13.49
C LYS A 96 -10.96 -3.86 12.27
N TYR A 97 -9.73 -3.41 12.43
CA TYR A 97 -8.87 -2.93 11.34
C TYR A 97 -8.53 -4.07 10.37
N VAL A 98 -8.35 -5.29 10.89
CA VAL A 98 -8.19 -6.52 10.09
C VAL A 98 -9.40 -7.42 10.29
N ASP A 99 -10.32 -7.36 9.34
CA ASP A 99 -11.49 -8.23 9.24
C ASP A 99 -11.62 -8.74 7.81
N PHE A 100 -11.11 -9.96 7.57
CA PHE A 100 -11.09 -10.55 6.24
C PHE A 100 -12.48 -10.80 5.65
N ASP A 101 -13.52 -10.93 6.48
CA ASP A 101 -14.89 -11.18 6.03
C ASP A 101 -15.60 -9.86 5.65
N ASN A 102 -15.08 -8.71 6.10
CA ASN A 102 -15.68 -7.39 5.90
C ASN A 102 -14.71 -6.35 5.34
N LEU A 103 -13.77 -6.77 4.49
CA LEU A 103 -12.91 -5.84 3.75
C LEU A 103 -13.75 -4.99 2.80
N ALA A 104 -13.81 -3.69 3.06
CA ALA A 104 -14.57 -2.75 2.27
C ALA A 104 -14.03 -1.31 2.37
N LEU A 105 -14.42 -0.49 1.40
CA LEU A 105 -14.29 0.96 1.43
C LEU A 105 -15.66 1.58 1.62
N GLU A 106 -15.71 2.82 2.11
CA GLU A 106 -16.93 3.61 2.20
C GLU A 106 -16.79 4.93 1.45
N PHE A 107 -17.88 5.37 0.83
CA PHE A 107 -18.01 6.71 0.25
C PHE A 107 -19.47 7.14 0.28
N ASN A 108 -19.77 8.28 0.91
CA ASN A 108 -21.11 8.89 0.98
C ASN A 108 -22.25 7.94 1.42
N GLY A 109 -21.96 7.09 2.40
CA GLY A 109 -22.85 6.09 3.00
C GLY A 109 -22.92 4.77 2.23
N GLN A 110 -22.18 4.62 1.12
CA GLN A 110 -22.16 3.40 0.32
C GLN A 110 -20.91 2.57 0.60
N ILE A 111 -21.10 1.25 0.71
CA ILE A 111 -20.03 0.28 1.00
C ILE A 111 -19.59 -0.44 -0.27
N PHE A 112 -18.28 -0.44 -0.54
CA PHE A 112 -17.65 -1.10 -1.68
C PHE A 112 -16.79 -2.26 -1.19
N ARG A 113 -17.29 -3.49 -1.35
CA ARG A 113 -16.59 -4.70 -0.90
C ARG A 113 -15.51 -5.13 -1.89
N PHE A 114 -14.36 -5.54 -1.37
CA PHE A 114 -13.27 -6.05 -2.19
C PHE A 114 -13.67 -7.35 -2.88
N GLY A 115 -13.34 -7.51 -4.17
CA GLY A 115 -13.69 -8.66 -5.01
C GLY A 115 -15.12 -8.65 -5.55
N GLU A 116 -15.90 -7.62 -5.22
CA GLU A 116 -17.29 -7.43 -5.63
C GLU A 116 -17.49 -6.08 -6.32
N ALA A 117 -17.11 -4.98 -5.66
CA ALA A 117 -17.28 -3.64 -6.20
C ALA A 117 -16.44 -3.42 -7.45
N THR A 118 -17.05 -2.88 -8.49
CA THR A 118 -16.41 -2.61 -9.79
C THR A 118 -15.98 -1.15 -9.91
N VAL A 119 -15.11 -0.85 -10.89
CA VAL A 119 -14.82 0.54 -11.28
C VAL A 119 -16.12 1.31 -11.57
N GLN A 120 -17.08 0.68 -12.27
CA GLN A 120 -18.36 1.32 -12.59
C GLN A 120 -19.17 1.64 -11.32
N ASP A 121 -19.19 0.77 -10.32
CA ASP A 121 -19.91 1.02 -9.06
C ASP A 121 -19.37 2.26 -8.34
N LEU A 122 -18.04 2.43 -8.31
CA LEU A 122 -17.40 3.60 -7.70
C LEU A 122 -17.74 4.88 -8.49
N LEU A 123 -17.71 4.83 -9.82
CA LEU A 123 -18.07 5.97 -10.68
C LEU A 123 -19.55 6.36 -10.54
N ASP A 124 -20.46 5.37 -10.47
CA ASP A 124 -21.89 5.60 -10.29
C ASP A 124 -22.23 6.23 -8.93
N ALA A 125 -21.42 5.92 -7.91
CA ALA A 125 -21.49 6.54 -6.59
C ALA A 125 -20.91 7.97 -6.56
N GLY A 126 -20.24 8.41 -7.62
CA GLY A 126 -19.60 9.71 -7.72
C GLY A 126 -18.19 9.78 -7.14
N VAL A 127 -17.51 8.64 -6.95
CA VAL A 127 -16.10 8.63 -6.54
C VAL A 127 -15.23 9.21 -7.66
N GLU A 128 -14.44 10.24 -7.34
CA GLU A 128 -13.45 10.79 -8.28
C GLU A 128 -12.24 9.86 -8.38
N LEU A 129 -12.21 9.03 -9.42
CA LEU A 129 -11.06 8.19 -9.77
C LEU A 129 -10.12 8.93 -10.73
N PHE A 130 -8.85 8.97 -10.37
CA PHE A 130 -7.79 9.61 -11.15
C PHE A 130 -6.95 8.52 -11.82
N SER A 131 -7.25 8.24 -13.08
CA SER A 131 -6.55 7.26 -13.91
C SER A 131 -6.80 7.55 -15.38
N ASP A 132 -5.81 7.27 -16.22
CA ASP A 132 -5.92 7.29 -17.68
C ASP A 132 -6.38 5.94 -18.26
N GLU A 133 -6.46 4.89 -17.44
CA GLU A 133 -6.78 3.51 -17.85
C GLU A 133 -8.28 3.15 -17.73
N LEU A 134 -9.12 4.05 -17.20
CA LEU A 134 -10.54 3.75 -16.86
C LEU A 134 -11.43 3.43 -18.07
N ASP A 135 -11.04 3.89 -19.25
CA ASP A 135 -11.76 3.65 -20.50
C ASP A 135 -11.04 2.63 -21.41
N ASP A 136 -9.99 1.97 -20.91
CA ASP A 136 -9.25 0.97 -21.67
C ASP A 136 -10.03 -0.34 -21.85
N GLU A 137 -9.84 -0.96 -23.01
CA GLU A 137 -10.25 -2.35 -23.23
C GLU A 137 -9.33 -3.28 -22.43
N VAL A 138 -9.93 -4.11 -21.58
CA VAL A 138 -9.17 -5.11 -20.80
C VAL A 138 -8.80 -6.25 -21.73
N SER A 139 -7.54 -6.24 -22.18
CA SER A 139 -6.94 -7.33 -22.93
C SER A 139 -6.09 -8.21 -22.02
N SER A 140 -5.73 -9.40 -22.48
CA SER A 140 -4.91 -10.34 -21.70
C SER A 140 -3.52 -9.82 -21.29
N SER A 141 -3.07 -8.69 -21.86
CA SER A 141 -1.83 -7.99 -21.50
C SER A 141 -2.00 -6.89 -20.42
N HIS A 142 -3.21 -6.39 -20.17
CA HIS A 142 -3.52 -5.39 -19.13
C HIS A 142 -4.40 -6.05 -18.06
N ARG A 143 -3.76 -6.67 -17.07
CA ARG A 143 -4.45 -7.49 -16.07
C ARG A 143 -4.92 -6.71 -14.84
N GLU A 144 -4.52 -5.46 -14.73
CA GLU A 144 -4.70 -4.61 -13.58
C GLU A 144 -4.90 -3.18 -14.06
N ILE A 145 -5.94 -2.54 -13.55
CA ILE A 145 -6.25 -1.13 -13.78
C ILE A 145 -5.90 -0.40 -12.49
N GLU A 146 -4.99 0.56 -12.57
CA GLU A 146 -4.61 1.38 -11.43
C GLU A 146 -5.39 2.71 -11.44
N ALA A 147 -5.92 3.12 -10.29
CA ALA A 147 -6.46 4.47 -10.12
C ALA A 147 -6.13 5.04 -8.76
N GLN A 148 -6.06 6.37 -8.68
CA GLN A 148 -5.95 7.06 -7.40
C GLN A 148 -7.29 7.62 -6.95
N VAL A 149 -7.49 7.71 -5.65
CA VAL A 149 -8.62 8.41 -5.03
C VAL A 149 -8.14 9.28 -3.89
N LYS A 150 -8.87 10.35 -3.58
CA LYS A 150 -8.61 11.14 -2.38
C LYS A 150 -9.13 10.42 -1.14
N ILE A 151 -8.34 10.46 -0.09
CA ILE A 151 -8.72 10.00 1.25
C ILE A 151 -8.71 11.16 2.26
N THR A 152 -7.93 12.20 1.97
CA THR A 152 -7.97 13.52 2.62
C THR A 152 -7.69 14.59 1.57
N ASP A 153 -7.69 15.86 1.95
CA ASP A 153 -7.28 16.95 1.04
C ASP A 153 -5.81 16.89 0.62
N ARG A 154 -4.97 16.17 1.37
CA ARG A 154 -3.52 16.04 1.11
C ARG A 154 -3.13 14.69 0.54
N TYR A 155 -3.83 13.63 0.95
CA TYR A 155 -3.41 12.26 0.66
C TYR A 155 -4.35 11.56 -0.30
N ARG A 156 -3.73 10.75 -1.13
CA ARG A 156 -4.39 9.87 -2.07
C ARG A 156 -4.06 8.42 -1.73
N ALA A 157 -5.01 7.55 -2.00
CA ALA A 157 -4.80 6.11 -2.01
C ALA A 157 -4.73 5.63 -3.47
N THR A 158 -4.00 4.54 -3.68
CA THR A 158 -4.03 3.78 -4.95
C THR A 158 -4.98 2.62 -4.80
N LEU A 159 -5.86 2.44 -5.78
CA LEU A 159 -6.73 1.28 -5.95
C LEU A 159 -6.30 0.50 -7.18
N ASP A 160 -6.24 -0.82 -7.04
CA ASP A 160 -6.00 -1.72 -8.16
C ASP A 160 -7.24 -2.58 -8.41
N PHE A 161 -7.68 -2.61 -9.67
CA PHE A 161 -8.84 -3.38 -10.12
C PHE A 161 -8.40 -4.48 -11.07
N ARG A 162 -8.99 -5.67 -10.94
CA ARG A 162 -8.67 -6.81 -11.80
C ARG A 162 -9.91 -7.49 -12.34
N ALA A 163 -9.75 -8.12 -13.50
CA ALA A 163 -10.78 -8.96 -14.08
C ALA A 163 -11.16 -10.11 -13.13
N LYS A 164 -12.47 -10.29 -12.90
CA LYS A 164 -12.99 -11.48 -12.21
C LYS A 164 -13.13 -12.63 -13.21
N GLY A 165 -12.04 -13.36 -13.43
CA GLY A 165 -12.00 -14.45 -14.42
C GLY A 165 -11.74 -13.97 -15.85
N SER A 166 -12.19 -14.75 -16.85
CA SER A 166 -11.91 -14.50 -18.27
C SER A 166 -12.86 -13.53 -18.97
N ASP A 167 -13.93 -13.12 -18.29
CA ASP A 167 -15.10 -12.52 -18.94
C ASP A 167 -15.19 -11.00 -18.73
N CYS A 168 -14.15 -10.39 -18.17
CA CYS A 168 -14.03 -8.93 -18.08
C CYS A 168 -13.56 -8.39 -19.43
N HIS A 169 -14.38 -7.54 -20.05
CA HIS A 169 -14.10 -6.99 -21.38
C HIS A 169 -13.79 -5.49 -21.36
N SER A 170 -14.00 -4.82 -20.22
CA SER A 170 -13.70 -3.40 -20.05
C SER A 170 -13.18 -3.08 -18.65
N ALA A 171 -12.38 -2.03 -18.51
CA ALA A 171 -11.83 -1.61 -17.21
C ALA A 171 -12.95 -1.35 -16.17
N ARG A 172 -14.11 -0.88 -16.66
CA ARG A 172 -15.31 -0.61 -15.85
C ARG A 172 -15.88 -1.83 -15.13
N GLU A 173 -15.66 -3.03 -15.66
CA GLU A 173 -16.11 -4.31 -15.09
C GLU A 173 -15.09 -4.92 -14.13
N CYS A 174 -13.85 -4.40 -14.08
CA CYS A 174 -12.83 -4.89 -13.15
C CYS A 174 -13.23 -4.62 -11.71
N VAL A 175 -13.03 -5.63 -10.85
CA VAL A 175 -13.38 -5.57 -9.44
C VAL A 175 -12.21 -5.02 -8.62
N LEU A 176 -12.52 -4.29 -7.55
CA LEU A 176 -11.57 -3.76 -6.59
C LEU A 176 -10.82 -4.92 -5.92
N THR A 177 -9.49 -4.92 -6.04
CA THR A 177 -8.64 -5.97 -5.47
C THR A 177 -7.63 -5.47 -4.47
N ARG A 178 -7.17 -4.23 -4.63
CA ARG A 178 -6.18 -3.64 -3.75
C ARG A 178 -6.51 -2.19 -3.44
N PHE A 179 -6.19 -1.79 -2.22
CA PHE A 179 -6.20 -0.42 -1.75
C PHE A 179 -4.92 -0.19 -0.97
N SER A 180 -4.18 0.86 -1.28
CA SER A 180 -2.91 1.15 -0.62
C SER A 180 -2.74 2.64 -0.35
N VAL A 181 -2.17 2.95 0.81
CA VAL A 181 -1.91 4.32 1.26
C VAL A 181 -0.48 4.40 1.73
N THR A 182 0.25 5.40 1.25
CA THR A 182 1.54 5.81 1.83
C THR A 182 1.35 7.15 2.50
N ILE A 183 1.78 7.25 3.75
CA ILE A 183 1.68 8.43 4.59
C ILE A 183 3.11 8.96 4.75
N PRO A 184 3.49 10.00 4.01
CA PRO A 184 4.80 10.61 4.13
C PRO A 184 5.03 11.05 5.57
N HIS A 185 6.19 10.67 6.10
CA HIS A 185 6.68 11.12 7.40
C HIS A 185 7.18 12.58 7.28
N GLU A 186 6.34 13.52 6.84
CA GLU A 186 6.66 14.95 6.89
C GLU A 186 6.55 15.43 8.35
N LEU A 187 7.53 15.03 9.17
CA LEU A 187 7.99 15.50 10.51
C LEU A 187 6.99 16.07 11.54
N ASP A 188 5.69 16.07 11.30
CA ASP A 188 4.68 16.75 12.10
C ASP A 188 3.38 15.91 12.09
N TYR A 189 3.44 14.76 12.77
CA TYR A 189 2.25 13.92 13.03
C TYR A 189 1.13 14.70 13.72
N ASP A 190 1.45 15.82 14.38
CA ASP A 190 0.51 16.74 15.02
C ASP A 190 -0.46 17.41 14.02
N ILE A 191 -0.13 17.41 12.71
CA ILE A 191 -1.00 17.98 11.65
C ILE A 191 -1.92 16.92 11.04
N LEU A 192 -1.69 15.63 11.31
CA LEU A 192 -2.46 14.54 10.72
C LEU A 192 -3.69 14.22 11.58
N SER A 193 -4.87 14.41 11.02
CA SER A 193 -6.10 13.91 11.64
C SER A 193 -6.13 12.38 11.55
N PRO A 194 -6.63 11.64 12.55
CA PRO A 194 -6.88 10.20 12.43
C PRO A 194 -7.93 9.85 11.38
N ASN A 195 -8.72 10.84 10.93
CA ASN A 195 -9.90 10.66 10.12
C ASN A 195 -9.66 10.91 8.63
N TYR A 196 -10.56 10.35 7.84
CA TYR A 196 -10.69 10.62 6.42
C TYR A 196 -11.45 11.94 6.17
N GLY A 197 -11.22 12.57 5.02
CA GLY A 197 -11.88 13.81 4.64
C GLY A 197 -13.38 13.63 4.36
N GLU A 198 -14.17 14.68 4.57
CA GLU A 198 -15.58 14.70 4.18
C GLU A 198 -15.72 14.56 2.65
N GLY A 199 -16.62 13.69 2.18
CA GLY A 199 -16.80 13.44 0.75
C GLY A 199 -15.59 12.75 0.08
N MET A 200 -14.78 12.04 0.86
CA MET A 200 -13.62 11.25 0.39
C MET A 200 -13.84 9.76 0.66
N VAL A 201 -12.95 8.91 0.16
CA VAL A 201 -13.04 7.46 0.42
C VAL A 201 -12.48 7.12 1.79
N HIS A 202 -13.26 6.36 2.57
CA HIS A 202 -12.95 5.97 3.94
C HIS A 202 -12.61 4.48 4.02
N THR A 203 -11.79 4.12 5.02
CA THR A 203 -11.62 2.73 5.46
C THR A 203 -11.81 2.63 6.97
N ASN A 204 -11.84 1.41 7.48
CA ASN A 204 -11.88 1.12 8.92
C ASN A 204 -10.54 1.36 9.64
N ILE A 205 -9.49 1.73 8.91
CA ILE A 205 -8.12 1.86 9.43
C ILE A 205 -7.83 3.35 9.69
N PRO A 206 -7.55 3.77 10.94
CA PRO A 206 -7.17 5.14 11.24
C PRO A 206 -5.83 5.50 10.60
N ILE A 207 -5.70 6.71 10.04
CA ILE A 207 -4.49 7.10 9.30
C ILE A 207 -3.31 7.52 10.19
N VAL A 208 -3.52 7.68 11.50
CA VAL A 208 -2.46 8.03 12.48
C VAL A 208 -2.32 7.00 13.61
N MET A 209 -2.79 5.77 13.39
CA MET A 209 -2.69 4.72 14.40
C MET A 209 -1.25 4.30 14.68
N THR A 210 -1.06 3.73 15.86
CA THR A 210 0.18 3.10 16.31
C THR A 210 0.15 1.59 16.11
N MET A 211 1.32 0.94 16.21
CA MET A 211 1.39 -0.52 16.14
C MET A 211 0.66 -1.17 17.32
N ASP A 212 0.75 -0.58 18.51
CA ASP A 212 0.09 -1.12 19.71
C ASP A 212 -1.44 -1.10 19.57
N GLU A 213 -2.01 -0.01 19.05
CA GLU A 213 -3.45 0.08 18.75
C GLU A 213 -3.89 -0.95 17.71
N LEU A 214 -3.06 -1.20 16.68
CA LEU A 214 -3.32 -2.26 15.70
C LEU A 214 -3.36 -3.64 16.37
N LEU A 215 -2.37 -3.95 17.21
CA LEU A 215 -2.26 -5.25 17.88
C LEU A 215 -3.40 -5.47 18.89
N GLU A 216 -3.81 -4.43 19.61
CA GLU A 216 -4.95 -4.48 20.53
C GLU A 216 -6.27 -4.72 19.77
N ASN A 217 -6.48 -4.00 18.67
CA ASN A 217 -7.71 -4.09 17.88
C ASN A 217 -7.81 -5.40 17.06
N SER A 218 -6.72 -5.80 16.41
CA SER A 218 -6.71 -6.85 15.38
C SER A 218 -6.00 -8.14 15.82
N GLY A 219 -5.36 -8.15 16.98
CA GLY A 219 -4.63 -9.30 17.51
C GLY A 219 -3.30 -9.56 16.82
N GLU A 220 -2.74 -10.75 17.07
CA GLU A 220 -1.40 -11.13 16.59
C GLU A 220 -1.33 -11.25 15.05
N PRO A 221 -0.34 -10.62 14.40
CA PRO A 221 -0.14 -10.76 12.96
C PRO A 221 0.42 -12.13 12.60
N THR A 222 0.18 -12.56 11.35
CA THR A 222 0.81 -13.77 10.79
C THR A 222 2.33 -13.64 10.71
N LYS A 223 2.84 -12.44 10.44
CA LYS A 223 4.26 -12.11 10.51
C LYS A 223 4.47 -10.72 11.08
N LEU A 224 5.45 -10.61 11.97
CA LEU A 224 5.98 -9.36 12.51
C LEU A 224 7.50 -9.38 12.39
N TYR A 225 8.08 -8.39 11.73
CA TYR A 225 9.54 -8.31 11.56
C TYR A 225 10.01 -6.87 11.33
N ASP A 226 11.30 -6.63 11.53
CA ASP A 226 11.94 -5.34 11.24
C ASP A 226 12.06 -5.11 9.73
N GLY A 227 11.79 -3.88 9.29
CA GLY A 227 12.10 -3.46 7.92
C GLY A 227 13.61 -3.31 7.69
N ASP A 228 14.00 -3.07 6.44
CA ASP A 228 15.41 -2.90 6.08
C ASP A 228 16.03 -1.63 6.70
N GLU A 229 15.20 -0.63 6.97
CA GLU A 229 15.59 0.65 7.54
C GLU A 229 15.35 0.67 9.07
N PRO A 230 16.26 1.27 9.86
CA PRO A 230 16.10 1.37 11.32
C PRO A 230 14.79 2.05 11.71
N GLY A 231 14.06 1.42 12.63
CA GLY A 231 12.79 1.94 13.13
C GLY A 231 11.58 1.50 12.32
N PHE A 232 11.76 0.82 11.18
CA PHE A 232 10.66 0.21 10.46
C PHE A 232 10.23 -1.12 11.11
N LYS A 233 8.93 -1.27 11.31
CA LYS A 233 8.27 -2.53 11.69
C LYS A 233 7.21 -2.88 10.68
N ILE A 234 7.15 -4.15 10.29
CA ILE A 234 6.22 -4.65 9.28
C ILE A 234 5.31 -5.69 9.92
N CYS A 235 4.00 -5.41 9.94
CA CYS A 235 2.94 -6.31 10.39
C CYS A 235 2.18 -6.85 9.17
N ARG A 236 2.09 -8.17 9.02
CA ARG A 236 1.33 -8.82 7.95
C ARG A 236 0.29 -9.76 8.52
N TYR A 237 -0.94 -9.61 8.08
CA TYR A 237 -2.04 -10.54 8.31
C TYR A 237 -2.38 -11.22 6.99
N LYS A 238 -2.46 -12.56 6.99
CA LYS A 238 -2.78 -13.32 5.79
C LYS A 238 -3.98 -14.24 6.01
N ALA A 239 -4.83 -14.34 4.99
CA ALA A 239 -5.93 -15.29 4.87
C ALA A 239 -5.93 -15.93 3.46
N PRO A 240 -6.70 -17.00 3.22
CA PRO A 240 -6.96 -17.47 1.86
C PRO A 240 -7.45 -16.32 0.95
N SER A 241 -7.07 -16.35 -0.33
CA SER A 241 -7.47 -15.29 -1.27
C SER A 241 -8.99 -15.27 -1.44
N ILE A 242 -9.59 -14.09 -1.30
CA ILE A 242 -11.02 -13.90 -1.57
C ILE A 242 -11.31 -14.06 -3.07
N LEU A 243 -10.40 -13.55 -3.92
CA LEU A 243 -10.57 -13.60 -5.37
C LEU A 243 -10.25 -14.99 -5.95
N TYR A 244 -9.25 -15.69 -5.39
CA TYR A 244 -8.81 -17.01 -5.84
C TYR A 244 -8.71 -18.01 -4.67
N PRO A 245 -9.84 -18.45 -4.07
CA PRO A 245 -9.83 -19.28 -2.85
C PRO A 245 -9.07 -20.60 -2.98
N ASP A 246 -9.10 -21.21 -4.17
CA ASP A 246 -8.44 -22.49 -4.45
C ASP A 246 -6.95 -22.32 -4.84
N SER A 247 -6.47 -21.08 -5.01
CA SER A 247 -5.09 -20.81 -5.38
C SER A 247 -4.16 -21.07 -4.19
N VAL A 248 -3.24 -22.02 -4.37
CA VAL A 248 -2.16 -22.23 -3.41
C VAL A 248 -1.15 -21.08 -3.40
N ASN A 249 -1.07 -20.29 -4.46
CA ASN A 249 -0.08 -19.22 -4.64
C ASN A 249 -0.60 -17.82 -4.31
N SER A 250 -1.91 -17.68 -4.04
CA SER A 250 -2.53 -16.38 -3.77
C SER A 250 -3.13 -16.33 -2.37
N CYS A 251 -3.03 -15.19 -1.70
CA CYS A 251 -3.66 -14.92 -0.41
C CYS A 251 -4.34 -13.55 -0.40
N THR A 252 -5.24 -13.35 0.56
CA THR A 252 -5.61 -12.01 1.01
C THR A 252 -4.59 -11.57 2.05
N GLU A 253 -3.99 -10.41 1.87
CA GLU A 253 -3.01 -9.81 2.77
C GLU A 253 -3.47 -8.42 3.19
N VAL A 254 -3.43 -8.15 4.50
CA VAL A 254 -3.44 -6.79 5.03
C VAL A 254 -2.08 -6.55 5.65
N LYS A 255 -1.34 -5.57 5.12
CA LYS A 255 0.02 -5.23 5.56
C LYS A 255 0.05 -3.80 6.07
N PHE A 256 0.77 -3.61 7.17
CA PHE A 256 1.06 -2.32 7.77
C PHE A 256 2.56 -2.17 7.93
N ASP A 257 3.07 -1.03 7.51
CA ASP A 257 4.44 -0.61 7.76
C ASP A 257 4.40 0.56 8.74
N PHE A 258 5.12 0.43 9.84
CA PHE A 258 5.26 1.45 10.87
C PHE A 258 6.69 1.99 10.86
N LEU A 259 6.85 3.29 11.05
CA LEU A 259 8.14 3.94 11.27
C LEU A 259 8.10 4.59 12.66
N TYR A 260 9.00 4.17 13.56
CA TYR A 260 9.04 4.64 14.95
C TYR A 260 7.68 4.56 15.67
N ASN A 261 6.95 3.45 15.45
CA ASN A 261 5.61 3.16 15.98
C ASN A 261 4.45 3.94 15.34
N GLY A 262 4.69 4.92 14.47
CA GLY A 262 3.65 5.60 13.69
C GLY A 262 3.37 4.89 12.37
N LEU A 263 2.11 4.82 11.96
CA LEU A 263 1.74 4.23 10.67
C LEU A 263 2.40 5.01 9.53
N TYR A 264 3.21 4.32 8.73
CA TYR A 264 3.88 4.87 7.56
C TYR A 264 3.14 4.49 6.26
N SER A 265 2.68 3.25 6.15
CA SER A 265 1.85 2.83 5.02
C SER A 265 1.02 1.62 5.39
N PHE A 266 -0.06 1.40 4.64
CA PHE A 266 -0.77 0.14 4.70
C PHE A 266 -1.35 -0.22 3.33
N TYR A 267 -1.63 -1.50 3.15
CA TYR A 267 -2.47 -1.95 2.05
C TYR A 267 -3.32 -3.16 2.41
N ILE A 268 -4.42 -3.28 1.68
CA ILE A 268 -5.29 -4.45 1.61
C ILE A 268 -5.15 -4.99 0.19
N ASP A 269 -4.80 -6.26 0.02
CA ASP A 269 -4.71 -6.94 -1.28
C ASP A 269 -5.36 -8.32 -1.18
N ILE A 270 -6.45 -8.57 -1.91
CA ILE A 270 -7.18 -9.84 -1.83
C ILE A 270 -6.61 -10.97 -2.70
N CYS A 271 -5.53 -10.69 -3.43
CA CYS A 271 -4.92 -11.61 -4.38
C CYS A 271 -3.39 -11.49 -4.44
N ALA A 272 -2.77 -11.09 -3.34
CA ALA A 272 -1.33 -11.03 -3.17
C ALA A 272 -0.68 -12.40 -3.42
N ASN A 273 0.54 -12.41 -4.00
CA ASN A 273 1.33 -13.62 -4.12
C ASN A 273 1.85 -14.06 -2.74
N LYS A 274 1.77 -15.37 -2.45
CA LYS A 274 2.12 -15.91 -1.12
C LYS A 274 3.59 -15.82 -0.75
#